data_AF-L0DIK5-F1
#
_entry.id   AF-L0DIK5-F1
#
_cell.length_a   1.000
_cell.length_b   1.000
_cell.length_c   1.000
_cell.angle_alpha   90.00
_cell.angle_beta   90.00
_cell.angle_gamma   90.00
#
_symmetry.space_group_name_H-M   'P 1'
#
loop_
_entity.id
_entity.type
_entity.pdbx_description
1 polymer ?
#
loop_
_entity_poly.entity_id
_entity_poly.type
_entity_poly.pdbx_seq_one_letter_code
_entity_poly.pdbx_strand_id
1 'polypeptide(L)'
;MRFLHPRLPGLILAVAGVLAAGPARSQAPKAQAGQKYALLVGVRQYNPNELRELPYSEPDVVELAGLLKDAGYRQVVTLTQTTGATNSRLLPLAENIRATLKGMLEDREPEDSVVLAFAGHGVQFSGSAENYFCPMDAKLADRATLISFADVYRQLEACAAGVRVMLVDACRNDPQSDNSRARSVVKLESVTRPQQRRPPGGVAALFSCSEGEKSFEHAELKHGVFFHYVIEGLKGKADLDKDGTVDVEELARYTKRSVPDFVKEQYGFDVRQMPVLRGEISGLATIVGPLPLEPAPNGTPPLGPTPGTPARPEKDRRSRIGVAFSPLSPAAAQAIGVDPMMKGALVVGLLPGGPAEKAGLKVNDVVTSFNQQPFIELPSFKERLAASAIGKPLTLAYHRNGQEQSVVIVPVPTEEAIFEQEKTTPAKPPEAEDRRRAMPGGGGPQTALQEFGLEVQPLTAELARDAGLKESDGLLIRAVREGSPASAQGLAPGLAITQMVKDKNLQSVKRVSDLEALAEKSEDLTLYVKSSKIPGAFVTLKKARPGPPPR
;
A
#
# COMPACT_ATOMS: atom_id res chain seq x y z
N MET A 1 103.21 5.83 7.20
CA MET A 1 101.91 6.53 7.09
C MET A 1 100.82 5.52 6.73
N ARG A 2 99.79 5.42 7.59
CA ARG A 2 98.36 5.09 7.35
C ARG A 2 98.01 3.90 6.41
N PHE A 3 97.51 2.79 6.98
CA PHE A 3 96.07 2.36 7.03
C PHE A 3 95.58 1.75 5.68
N LEU A 4 94.75 0.71 5.57
CA LEU A 4 93.75 0.07 6.43
C LEU A 4 93.39 -1.34 5.85
N HIS A 5 92.69 -2.12 6.66
CA HIS A 5 92.33 -3.55 6.64
C HIS A 5 91.58 -4.20 5.45
N PRO A 6 91.57 -5.57 5.43
CA PRO A 6 90.80 -6.44 4.51
C PRO A 6 89.39 -6.78 5.05
N ARG A 7 88.50 -7.33 4.20
CA ARG A 7 87.23 -7.94 4.64
C ARG A 7 87.00 -9.32 4.01
N LEU A 8 86.92 -10.34 4.87
CA LEU A 8 86.37 -11.67 4.63
C LEU A 8 84.84 -11.63 4.43
N PRO A 9 84.23 -12.65 3.78
CA PRO A 9 82.79 -12.90 3.84
C PRO A 9 82.44 -13.72 5.10
N GLY A 10 81.49 -13.21 5.89
CA GLY A 10 80.95 -13.85 7.09
C GLY A 10 79.61 -14.54 6.84
N LEU A 11 79.56 -15.81 7.21
CA LEU A 11 78.43 -16.74 7.31
C LEU A 11 77.22 -16.11 8.08
N ILE A 12 76.03 -16.08 7.45
CA ILE A 12 74.77 -15.71 8.13
C ILE A 12 74.06 -17.00 8.58
N LEU A 13 73.87 -17.12 9.89
CA LEU A 13 73.09 -18.15 10.57
C LEU A 13 71.59 -17.88 10.36
N ALA A 14 70.86 -18.82 9.77
CA ALA A 14 69.40 -18.76 9.67
C ALA A 14 68.77 -19.34 10.95
N VAL A 15 68.13 -18.50 11.76
CA VAL A 15 67.30 -18.92 12.90
C VAL A 15 65.89 -19.19 12.38
N ALA A 16 65.48 -20.46 12.37
CA ALA A 16 64.11 -20.86 12.07
C ALA A 16 63.23 -20.64 13.31
N GLY A 17 62.47 -19.54 13.32
CA GLY A 17 61.39 -19.31 14.29
C GLY A 17 60.12 -20.04 13.85
N VAL A 18 59.69 -21.03 14.66
CA VAL A 18 58.38 -21.68 14.49
C VAL A 18 57.31 -20.70 14.97
N LEU A 19 56.63 -20.04 14.03
CA LEU A 19 55.40 -19.29 14.29
C LEU A 19 54.24 -20.29 14.38
N ALA A 20 53.76 -20.53 15.60
CA ALA A 20 52.52 -21.25 15.82
C ALA A 20 51.34 -20.41 15.28
N ALA A 21 50.82 -20.79 14.12
CA ALA A 21 49.59 -20.25 13.56
C ALA A 21 48.40 -20.74 14.39
N GLY A 22 47.98 -19.92 15.36
CA GLY A 22 46.66 -20.10 15.99
C GLY A 22 45.56 -19.85 14.96
N PRO A 23 44.39 -20.53 15.06
CA PRO A 23 43.30 -20.28 14.14
C PRO A 23 42.84 -18.83 14.32
N ALA A 24 43.07 -18.01 13.29
CA ALA A 24 42.49 -16.68 13.20
C ALA A 24 40.97 -16.87 13.15
N ARG A 25 40.31 -16.63 14.27
CA ARG A 25 38.86 -16.59 14.38
C ARG A 25 38.42 -15.37 13.56
N SER A 26 38.07 -15.59 12.30
CA SER A 26 37.40 -14.59 11.46
C SER A 26 36.13 -14.19 12.22
N GLN A 27 36.18 -13.04 12.89
CA GLN A 27 34.97 -12.40 13.35
C GLN A 27 34.27 -11.94 12.08
N ALA A 28 33.14 -12.56 11.75
CA ALA A 28 32.22 -12.00 10.78
C ALA A 28 31.99 -10.52 11.16
N PRO A 29 32.06 -9.58 10.20
CA PRO A 29 31.76 -8.19 10.50
C PRO A 29 30.39 -8.13 11.17
N LYS A 30 30.31 -7.54 12.37
CA LYS A 30 29.02 -7.23 12.99
C LYS A 30 28.22 -6.44 11.95
N ALA A 31 27.06 -6.96 11.53
CA ALA A 31 26.12 -6.22 10.72
C ALA A 31 25.87 -4.88 11.43
N GLN A 32 26.33 -3.79 10.83
CA GLN A 32 26.19 -2.47 11.40
C GLN A 32 24.72 -2.08 11.22
N ALA A 33 24.04 -1.72 12.31
CA ALA A 33 22.66 -1.24 12.23
C ALA A 33 22.65 0.01 11.33
N GLY A 34 21.80 0.00 10.30
CA GLY A 34 21.66 1.12 9.39
C GLY A 34 21.24 2.40 10.10
N GLN A 35 21.60 3.52 9.51
CA GLN A 35 21.37 4.86 10.05
C GLN A 35 20.03 5.41 9.58
N LYS A 36 19.39 6.20 10.45
CA LYS A 36 18.09 6.81 10.16
C LYS A 36 18.25 8.31 9.92
N TYR A 37 17.68 8.79 8.82
CA TYR A 37 17.78 10.18 8.36
C TYR A 37 16.38 10.77 8.14
N ALA A 38 16.22 12.06 8.41
CA ALA A 38 14.97 12.75 8.14
C ALA A 38 15.16 14.18 7.63
N LEU A 39 14.37 14.54 6.62
CA LEU A 39 14.16 15.90 6.14
C LEU A 39 12.70 16.28 6.37
N LEU A 40 12.46 17.34 7.13
CA LEU A 40 11.11 17.83 7.39
C LEU A 40 11.00 19.28 6.95
N VAL A 41 10.03 19.57 6.10
CA VAL A 41 9.81 20.89 5.50
C VAL A 41 8.41 21.36 5.89
N GLY A 42 8.34 22.43 6.67
CA GLY A 42 7.09 23.05 7.08
C GLY A 42 7.07 24.50 6.67
N VAL A 43 6.05 24.92 5.91
CA VAL A 43 5.95 26.29 5.40
C VAL A 43 4.69 26.95 5.95
N ARG A 44 4.89 27.85 6.93
CA ARG A 44 3.80 28.61 7.57
C ARG A 44 3.40 29.83 6.75
N GLN A 45 4.35 30.72 6.48
CA GLN A 45 4.13 32.02 5.83
C GLN A 45 4.60 32.01 4.39
N TYR A 46 3.76 32.57 3.51
CA TYR A 46 4.02 32.73 2.07
C TYR A 46 3.91 34.20 1.67
N ASN A 47 4.30 34.51 0.44
CA ASN A 47 3.88 35.77 -0.17
C ASN A 47 2.34 35.80 -0.24
N PRO A 48 1.68 36.77 0.42
CA PRO A 48 0.21 36.82 0.50
C PRO A 48 -0.47 37.06 -0.87
N ASN A 49 0.28 37.53 -1.88
CA ASN A 49 -0.22 37.65 -3.24
C ASN A 49 -0.27 36.31 -4.00
N GLU A 50 0.42 35.29 -3.49
CA GLU A 50 0.53 33.96 -4.10
C GLU A 50 -0.32 32.95 -3.32
N LEU A 51 -0.11 32.84 -2.00
CA LEU A 51 -0.70 31.81 -1.15
C LEU A 51 -1.01 32.35 0.26
N ARG A 52 -1.98 31.73 0.95
CA ARG A 52 -2.37 32.13 2.32
C ARG A 52 -1.44 31.53 3.37
N GLU A 53 -1.46 32.09 4.58
CA GLU A 53 -0.74 31.52 5.72
C GLU A 53 -1.39 30.20 6.19
N LEU A 54 -0.56 29.24 6.60
CA LEU A 54 -0.92 27.95 7.18
C LEU A 54 -0.32 27.82 8.59
N PRO A 55 -1.02 28.27 9.65
CA PRO A 55 -0.46 28.46 10.99
C PRO A 55 0.14 27.20 11.64
N TYR A 56 -0.24 26.00 11.21
CA TYR A 56 0.14 24.76 11.87
C TYR A 56 1.08 23.85 11.05
N SER A 57 1.43 24.23 9.82
CA SER A 57 2.38 23.48 8.99
C SER A 57 3.78 23.39 9.62
N GLU A 58 4.20 24.42 10.34
CA GLU A 58 5.47 24.44 11.07
C GLU A 58 5.42 23.62 12.37
N PRO A 59 4.42 23.80 13.26
CA PRO A 59 4.17 22.90 14.39
C PRO A 59 4.16 21.41 14.02
N ASP A 60 3.51 21.02 12.91
CA ASP A 60 3.45 19.64 12.41
C ASP A 60 4.84 19.01 12.29
N VAL A 61 5.76 19.70 11.60
CA VAL A 61 7.11 19.16 11.35
C VAL A 61 8.06 19.32 12.52
N VAL A 62 7.85 20.32 13.38
CA VAL A 62 8.68 20.54 14.57
C VAL A 62 8.44 19.44 15.60
N GLU A 63 7.18 19.10 15.88
CA GLU A 63 6.85 18.01 16.80
C GLU A 63 7.29 16.64 16.25
N LEU A 64 7.03 16.39 14.96
CA LEU A 64 7.51 15.18 14.30
C LEU A 64 9.05 15.06 14.36
N ALA A 65 9.79 16.16 14.17
CA ALA A 65 11.24 16.17 14.29
C ALA A 65 11.71 15.78 15.70
N GLY A 66 10.98 16.17 16.75
CA GLY A 66 11.24 15.74 18.12
C GLY A 66 11.12 14.21 18.26
N LEU A 67 9.98 13.66 17.82
CA LEU A 67 9.73 12.22 17.88
C LEU A 67 10.77 11.40 17.10
N LEU A 68 11.18 11.85 15.92
CA LEU A 68 12.19 11.15 15.13
C LEU A 68 13.57 11.21 15.80
N LYS A 69 13.94 12.33 16.42
CA LYS A 69 15.19 12.41 17.22
C LYS A 69 15.17 11.42 18.38
N ASP A 70 14.06 11.36 19.11
CA ASP A 70 13.88 10.43 20.24
C ASP A 70 13.91 8.97 19.77
N ALA A 71 13.45 8.69 18.54
CA ALA A 71 13.51 7.38 17.89
C ALA A 71 14.89 7.03 17.28
N GLY A 72 15.92 7.82 17.58
CA GLY A 72 17.30 7.53 17.20
C GLY A 72 17.69 7.97 15.78
N TYR A 73 16.97 8.91 15.18
CA TYR A 73 17.37 9.47 13.88
C TYR A 73 18.64 10.30 14.04
N ARG A 74 19.71 9.85 13.38
CA ARG A 74 21.05 10.42 13.47
C ARG A 74 21.09 11.86 12.96
N GLN A 75 20.36 12.12 11.89
CA GLN A 75 20.30 13.45 11.28
C GLN A 75 18.84 13.76 10.95
N VAL A 76 18.30 14.75 11.67
CA VAL A 76 16.95 15.29 11.47
C VAL A 76 17.09 16.76 11.11
N VAL A 77 16.92 17.08 9.83
CA VAL A 77 16.99 18.45 9.32
C VAL A 77 15.58 19.00 9.15
N THR A 78 15.29 20.10 9.82
CA THR A 78 13.99 20.77 9.79
C THR A 78 14.15 22.12 9.09
N LEU A 79 13.40 22.31 7.99
CA LEU A 79 13.36 23.54 7.21
C LEU A 79 12.01 24.24 7.48
N THR A 80 12.04 25.29 8.28
CA THR A 80 10.88 26.13 8.61
C THR A 80 11.28 27.59 8.76
N GLN A 81 10.31 28.49 8.85
CA GLN A 81 10.59 29.90 9.08
C GLN A 81 11.27 30.15 10.43
N THR A 82 10.89 29.44 11.50
CA THR A 82 11.54 29.56 12.82
C THR A 82 12.97 29.03 12.83
N THR A 83 13.24 27.85 12.23
CA THR A 83 14.63 27.37 12.12
C THR A 83 15.44 28.28 11.20
N GLY A 84 14.84 28.77 10.12
CA GLY A 84 15.40 29.71 9.17
C GLY A 84 15.78 31.07 9.78
N ALA A 85 15.04 31.53 10.79
CA ALA A 85 15.33 32.77 11.50
C ALA A 85 16.66 32.72 12.27
N THR A 86 17.11 31.53 12.67
CA THR A 86 18.41 31.32 13.34
C THR A 86 19.51 30.94 12.36
N ASN A 87 19.17 30.23 11.28
CA ASN A 87 20.11 29.86 10.22
C ASN A 87 19.40 29.91 8.86
N SER A 88 19.77 30.86 8.01
CA SER A 88 19.13 31.08 6.70
C SER A 88 19.15 29.86 5.77
N ARG A 89 20.09 28.91 5.95
CA ARG A 89 20.12 27.64 5.21
C ARG A 89 18.96 26.70 5.56
N LEU A 90 18.31 26.93 6.70
CA LEU A 90 17.15 26.19 7.17
C LEU A 90 15.83 26.89 6.86
N LEU A 91 15.83 27.99 6.12
CA LEU A 91 14.60 28.53 5.54
C LEU A 91 14.05 27.55 4.50
N PRO A 92 12.72 27.34 4.41
CA PRO A 92 12.13 26.43 3.45
C PRO A 92 11.99 27.10 2.07
N LEU A 93 13.11 27.60 1.55
CA LEU A 93 13.25 28.13 0.20
C LEU A 93 13.45 26.97 -0.78
N ALA A 94 13.01 27.14 -2.03
CA ALA A 94 13.13 26.12 -3.07
C ALA A 94 14.58 25.61 -3.23
N GLU A 95 15.55 26.52 -3.20
CA GLU A 95 16.98 26.19 -3.28
C GLU A 95 17.45 25.36 -2.07
N ASN A 96 17.14 25.79 -0.85
CA ASN A 96 17.53 25.11 0.39
C ASN A 96 16.93 23.70 0.47
N ILE A 97 15.65 23.55 0.08
CA ILE A 97 14.97 22.25 0.05
C ILE A 97 15.70 21.31 -0.92
N ARG A 98 16.00 21.76 -2.14
CA ARG A 98 16.71 20.93 -3.14
C ARG A 98 18.11 20.56 -2.68
N ALA A 99 18.87 21.51 -2.14
CA ALA A 99 20.23 21.27 -1.68
C ALA A 99 20.26 20.27 -0.51
N THR A 100 19.34 20.44 0.44
CA THR A 100 19.24 19.56 1.62
C THR A 100 18.73 18.18 1.22
N LEU A 101 17.71 18.09 0.36
CA LEU A 101 17.20 16.83 -0.16
C LEU A 101 18.30 16.03 -0.87
N LYS A 102 19.06 16.68 -1.76
CA LYS A 102 20.17 16.06 -2.46
C LYS A 102 21.20 15.50 -1.48
N GLY A 103 21.72 16.33 -0.56
CA GLY A 103 22.73 15.88 0.40
C GLY A 103 22.23 14.85 1.42
N MET A 104 20.93 14.79 1.68
CA MET A 104 20.30 13.78 2.56
C MET A 104 20.25 12.39 1.92
N LEU A 105 20.09 12.35 0.59
CA LEU A 105 19.88 11.13 -0.20
C LEU A 105 21.18 10.59 -0.82
N GLU A 106 22.22 11.41 -0.90
CA GLU A 106 23.56 10.99 -1.32
C GLU A 106 24.23 10.10 -0.25
N ASP A 107 25.06 9.16 -0.70
CA ASP A 107 25.88 8.27 0.13
C ASP A 107 25.08 7.55 1.23
N ARG A 108 23.96 6.92 0.86
CA ARG A 108 23.17 6.02 1.72
C ARG A 108 23.53 4.57 1.46
N GLU A 109 23.43 3.76 2.51
CA GLU A 109 23.63 2.31 2.46
C GLU A 109 22.27 1.58 2.45
N PRO A 110 22.19 0.33 1.96
CA PRO A 110 20.95 -0.45 1.92
C PRO A 110 20.26 -0.64 3.29
N GLU A 111 21.01 -0.61 4.38
CA GLU A 111 20.48 -0.72 5.73
C GLU A 111 19.87 0.59 6.25
N ASP A 112 20.17 1.73 5.62
CA ASP A 112 19.71 3.04 6.06
C ASP A 112 18.21 3.24 5.79
N SER A 113 17.61 4.13 6.58
CA SER A 113 16.25 4.61 6.36
C SER A 113 16.19 6.14 6.21
N VAL A 114 15.31 6.59 5.33
CA VAL A 114 15.08 8.02 5.08
C VAL A 114 13.59 8.33 5.22
N VAL A 115 13.26 9.35 6.02
CA VAL A 115 11.93 9.93 6.12
C VAL A 115 11.95 11.36 5.56
N LEU A 116 11.11 11.63 4.57
CA LEU A 116 10.83 12.98 4.10
C LEU A 116 9.44 13.40 4.57
N ALA A 117 9.27 14.59 5.12
CA ALA A 117 7.98 15.13 5.52
C ALA A 117 7.76 16.52 4.92
N PHE A 118 6.61 16.75 4.30
CA PHE A 118 6.22 18.03 3.69
C PHE A 118 4.87 18.49 4.24
N ALA A 119 4.84 19.63 4.91
CA ALA A 119 3.63 20.28 5.42
C ALA A 119 3.51 21.69 4.83
N GLY A 120 2.45 21.96 4.06
CA GLY A 120 2.28 23.25 3.41
C GLY A 120 1.28 23.25 2.26
N HIS A 121 1.44 24.21 1.35
CA HIS A 121 0.65 24.29 0.12
C HIS A 121 1.20 23.37 -0.96
N GLY A 122 0.32 22.82 -1.77
CA GLY A 122 0.66 22.05 -2.96
C GLY A 122 -0.31 22.37 -4.09
N VAL A 123 0.20 22.36 -5.31
CA VAL A 123 -0.53 22.78 -6.50
C VAL A 123 -0.37 21.78 -7.64
N GLN A 124 -1.41 21.73 -8.47
CA GLN A 124 -1.45 20.99 -9.71
C GLN A 124 -1.92 21.91 -10.83
N PHE A 125 -1.19 21.89 -11.95
CA PHE A 125 -1.49 22.73 -13.11
C PHE A 125 -2.41 21.99 -14.09
N SER A 126 -3.32 22.73 -14.73
CA SER A 126 -4.20 22.18 -15.76
C SER A 126 -3.42 21.50 -16.89
N GLY A 127 -3.87 20.31 -17.27
CA GLY A 127 -3.20 19.49 -18.28
C GLY A 127 -1.92 18.78 -17.82
N SER A 128 -1.49 18.97 -16.56
CA SER A 128 -0.36 18.24 -15.96
C SER A 128 -0.83 17.20 -14.95
N ALA A 129 -0.24 16.01 -14.99
CA ALA A 129 -0.40 15.00 -13.95
C ALA A 129 0.56 15.21 -12.77
N GLU A 130 1.43 16.22 -12.85
CA GLU A 130 2.47 16.48 -11.87
C GLU A 130 1.97 17.38 -10.72
N ASN A 131 2.32 16.98 -9.49
CA ASN A 131 2.06 17.74 -8.29
C ASN A 131 3.32 18.41 -7.79
N TYR A 132 3.14 19.62 -7.27
CA TYR A 132 4.22 20.42 -6.74
C TYR A 132 3.95 20.80 -5.29
N PHE A 133 4.96 20.72 -4.44
CA PHE A 133 5.00 21.38 -3.15
C PHE A 133 5.41 22.85 -3.34
N CYS A 134 4.82 23.75 -2.55
CA CYS A 134 5.10 25.19 -2.59
C CYS A 134 6.05 25.59 -1.45
N PRO A 135 7.30 25.96 -1.76
CA PRO A 135 8.22 26.58 -0.80
C PRO A 135 7.76 27.97 -0.34
N MET A 136 8.47 28.54 0.64
CA MET A 136 8.20 29.90 1.12
C MET A 136 8.30 30.97 0.02
N ASP A 137 9.19 30.78 -0.95
CA ASP A 137 9.43 31.67 -2.10
C ASP A 137 8.66 31.26 -3.37
N ALA A 138 7.64 30.40 -3.23
CA ALA A 138 6.81 29.95 -4.33
C ALA A 138 6.17 31.13 -5.10
N LYS A 139 6.30 31.09 -6.42
CA LYS A 139 5.58 31.93 -7.38
C LYS A 139 4.80 31.01 -8.32
N LEU A 140 3.48 31.07 -8.27
CA LEU A 140 2.63 30.10 -9.00
C LEU A 140 2.79 30.21 -10.53
N ALA A 141 3.21 31.38 -11.03
CA ALA A 141 3.51 31.61 -12.43
C ALA A 141 4.87 31.04 -12.88
N ASP A 142 5.78 30.75 -11.95
CA ASP A 142 7.12 30.24 -12.24
C ASP A 142 7.35 28.88 -11.57
N ARG A 143 7.18 27.82 -12.34
CA ARG A 143 7.35 26.43 -11.86
C ARG A 143 8.74 26.13 -11.33
N ALA A 144 9.77 26.89 -11.71
CA ALA A 144 11.14 26.70 -11.19
C ALA A 144 11.25 27.07 -9.71
N THR A 145 10.30 27.82 -9.16
CA THR A 145 10.21 28.14 -7.73
C THR A 145 9.51 27.04 -6.91
N LEU A 146 8.94 26.03 -7.56
CA LEU A 146 8.19 24.94 -6.91
C LEU A 146 9.02 23.66 -6.80
N ILE A 147 8.63 22.75 -5.92
CA ILE A 147 9.28 21.44 -5.76
C ILE A 147 8.38 20.38 -6.37
N SER A 148 8.82 19.79 -7.48
CA SER A 148 8.11 18.67 -8.11
C SER A 148 8.20 17.41 -7.25
N PHE A 149 7.06 16.81 -6.91
CA PHE A 149 7.08 15.48 -6.27
C PHE A 149 7.59 14.39 -7.23
N ALA A 150 7.46 14.56 -8.54
CA ALA A 150 8.07 13.64 -9.50
C ALA A 150 9.61 13.67 -9.40
N ASP A 151 10.20 14.85 -9.19
CA ASP A 151 11.64 15.00 -9.00
C ASP A 151 12.11 14.48 -7.64
N VAL A 152 11.30 14.65 -6.60
CA VAL A 152 11.55 14.02 -5.28
C VAL A 152 11.53 12.49 -5.43
N TYR A 153 10.54 11.92 -6.14
CA TYR A 153 10.49 10.48 -6.40
C TYR A 153 11.69 9.96 -7.17
N ARG A 154 12.14 10.67 -8.22
CA ARG A 154 13.35 10.29 -8.96
C ARG A 154 14.59 10.25 -8.07
N GLN A 155 14.72 11.21 -7.15
CA GLN A 155 15.84 11.22 -6.21
C GLN A 155 15.74 10.11 -5.16
N LEU A 156 14.54 9.80 -4.66
CA LEU A 156 14.31 8.66 -3.77
C LEU A 156 14.59 7.32 -4.47
N GLU A 157 14.27 7.19 -5.75
CA GLU A 157 14.57 6.00 -6.55
C GLU A 157 16.07 5.75 -6.66
N ALA A 158 16.85 6.82 -6.87
CA ALA A 158 18.30 6.78 -6.95
C ALA A 158 19.00 6.59 -5.59
N CYS A 159 18.28 6.81 -4.48
CA CYS A 159 18.80 6.62 -3.13
C CYS A 159 18.89 5.13 -2.79
N ALA A 160 20.06 4.70 -2.30
CA ALA A 160 20.33 3.29 -1.97
C ALA A 160 19.71 2.83 -0.64
N ALA A 161 19.17 3.75 0.18
CA ALA A 161 18.49 3.42 1.43
C ALA A 161 17.39 2.35 1.25
N GLY A 162 17.38 1.32 2.08
CA GLY A 162 16.40 0.24 1.98
C GLY A 162 14.97 0.69 2.26
N VAL A 163 14.81 1.65 3.19
CA VAL A 163 13.50 2.21 3.56
C VAL A 163 13.46 3.70 3.22
N ARG A 164 12.54 4.09 2.34
CA ARG A 164 12.32 5.50 1.94
C ARG A 164 10.86 5.86 2.11
N VAL A 165 10.56 6.70 3.08
CA VAL A 165 9.20 7.10 3.43
C VAL A 165 9.01 8.57 3.15
N MET A 166 7.89 8.93 2.54
CA MET A 166 7.49 10.32 2.33
C MET A 166 6.11 10.55 2.97
N LEU A 167 6.01 11.53 3.86
CA LEU A 167 4.78 11.98 4.52
C LEU A 167 4.39 13.33 3.91
N VAL A 168 3.23 13.42 3.27
CA VAL A 168 2.84 14.60 2.50
C VAL A 168 1.51 15.15 2.96
N ASP A 169 1.55 16.35 3.53
CA ASP A 169 0.38 17.17 3.82
C ASP A 169 0.40 18.46 3.01
N ALA A 170 0.29 18.30 1.69
CA ALA A 170 0.36 19.38 0.72
C ALA A 170 -0.91 19.55 -0.12
N CYS A 171 -1.98 18.78 0.12
CA CYS A 171 -3.26 18.90 -0.60
C CYS A 171 -4.13 20.06 -0.08
N ARG A 172 -3.48 21.15 0.32
CA ARG A 172 -4.09 22.36 0.85
C ARG A 172 -4.07 23.37 -0.29
N ASN A 173 -5.12 23.51 -1.09
CA ASN A 173 -5.23 24.63 -2.05
C ASN A 173 -6.62 25.26 -1.87
N ASP A 174 -6.69 26.20 -0.94
CA ASP A 174 -7.80 27.14 -0.83
C ASP A 174 -7.18 28.53 -0.94
N PRO A 175 -7.05 29.11 -2.14
CA PRO A 175 -6.71 30.52 -2.27
C PRO A 175 -7.88 31.36 -1.75
N GLN A 176 -7.57 32.37 -0.95
CA GLN A 176 -8.59 33.29 -0.47
C GLN A 176 -9.00 34.23 -1.62
N SER A 177 -10.29 34.18 -1.98
CA SER A 177 -11.04 35.07 -2.89
C SER A 177 -10.61 35.12 -4.36
N ASP A 178 -11.60 35.30 -5.25
CA ASP A 178 -11.50 35.49 -6.71
C ASP A 178 -10.58 36.65 -7.18
N ASN A 179 -9.83 37.29 -6.28
CA ASN A 179 -9.04 38.51 -6.54
C ASN A 179 -7.52 38.30 -6.60
N SER A 180 -6.99 37.08 -6.50
CA SER A 180 -5.54 36.89 -6.66
C SER A 180 -5.13 37.00 -8.15
N ARG A 181 -4.37 38.04 -8.48
CA ARG A 181 -3.79 38.26 -9.83
C ARG A 181 -2.99 37.05 -10.36
N ALA A 182 -2.46 36.20 -9.49
CA ALA A 182 -1.72 35.01 -9.87
C ALA A 182 -2.60 33.95 -10.58
N ARG A 183 -3.86 33.77 -10.15
CA ARG A 183 -4.78 32.78 -10.74
C ARG A 183 -5.41 33.22 -12.06
N SER A 184 -5.54 34.53 -12.31
CA SER A 184 -6.00 35.03 -13.61
C SER A 184 -5.00 34.73 -14.73
N VAL A 185 -3.73 34.49 -14.39
CA VAL A 185 -2.67 34.12 -15.34
C VAL A 185 -2.45 32.60 -15.40
N VAL A 186 -2.68 31.87 -14.29
CA VAL A 186 -2.36 30.43 -14.17
C VAL A 186 -3.62 29.59 -13.94
N LYS A 187 -3.93 28.71 -14.90
CA LYS A 187 -4.99 27.69 -14.75
C LYS A 187 -4.54 26.57 -13.81
N LEU A 188 -4.94 26.66 -12.54
CA LEU A 188 -4.79 25.62 -11.53
C LEU A 188 -6.04 24.75 -11.49
N GLU A 189 -5.87 23.44 -11.38
CA GLU A 189 -6.99 22.51 -11.19
C GLU A 189 -7.31 22.37 -9.69
N SER A 190 -8.51 21.84 -9.36
CA SER A 190 -8.70 21.26 -8.02
C SER A 190 -7.68 20.12 -7.86
N VAL A 191 -7.04 20.06 -6.69
CA VAL A 191 -5.69 19.49 -6.44
C VAL A 191 -5.62 17.97 -6.49
N THR A 192 -6.48 17.36 -7.28
CA THR A 192 -6.88 15.99 -7.06
C THR A 192 -7.15 15.29 -8.37
N ARG A 193 -6.25 15.39 -9.34
CA ARG A 193 -6.17 14.32 -10.36
C ARG A 193 -5.41 13.14 -9.79
N PRO A 194 -5.59 11.92 -10.34
CA PRO A 194 -4.85 10.77 -9.86
C PRO A 194 -3.37 11.07 -10.06
N GLN A 195 -2.55 10.88 -9.03
CA GLN A 195 -1.11 10.80 -9.23
C GLN A 195 -0.84 9.59 -10.13
N GLN A 196 -0.70 9.85 -11.43
CA GLN A 196 -0.54 8.80 -12.44
C GLN A 196 0.77 8.02 -12.25
N ARG A 197 1.75 8.63 -11.56
CA ARG A 197 3.02 7.98 -11.24
C ARG A 197 2.96 7.40 -9.83
N ARG A 198 2.95 6.07 -9.76
CA ARG A 198 3.22 5.37 -8.51
C ARG A 198 4.66 5.65 -8.08
N PRO A 199 4.94 5.79 -6.78
CA PRO A 199 6.30 5.81 -6.29
C PRO A 199 7.05 4.55 -6.79
N PRO A 200 8.33 4.67 -7.14
CA PRO A 200 9.14 3.53 -7.55
C PRO A 200 9.34 2.55 -6.38
N GLY A 201 9.78 1.33 -6.69
CA GLY A 201 9.94 0.26 -5.68
C GLY A 201 10.88 0.66 -4.54
N GLY A 202 10.48 0.36 -3.30
CA GLY A 202 11.23 0.72 -2.09
C GLY A 202 10.89 2.10 -1.52
N VAL A 203 9.99 2.86 -2.18
CA VAL A 203 9.47 4.13 -1.69
C VAL A 203 8.02 3.96 -1.27
N ALA A 204 7.68 4.37 -0.05
CA ALA A 204 6.30 4.61 0.35
C ALA A 204 6.03 6.10 0.51
N ALA A 205 4.87 6.53 0.05
CA ALA A 205 4.36 7.86 0.28
C ALA A 205 2.98 7.79 0.93
N LEU A 206 2.83 8.38 2.11
CA LEU A 206 1.56 8.55 2.80
C LEU A 206 1.09 9.99 2.63
N PHE A 207 0.01 10.16 1.90
CA PHE A 207 -0.61 11.46 1.60
C PHE A 207 -1.78 11.75 2.54
N SER A 208 -1.99 13.03 2.84
CA SER A 208 -3.00 13.49 3.79
C SER A 208 -4.45 13.34 3.34
N CYS A 209 -4.73 13.26 2.04
CA CYS A 209 -6.08 13.06 1.51
C CYS A 209 -6.08 12.32 0.16
N SER A 210 -7.25 11.82 -0.25
CA SER A 210 -7.44 11.10 -1.50
C SER A 210 -7.77 12.05 -2.66
N GLU A 211 -7.87 11.47 -3.85
CA GLU A 211 -8.33 12.18 -5.03
C GLU A 211 -9.76 12.70 -4.84
N GLY A 212 -9.93 14.03 -4.88
CA GLY A 212 -11.17 14.77 -4.82
C GLY A 212 -11.28 15.61 -3.54
N GLU A 213 -10.34 15.40 -2.61
CA GLU A 213 -10.42 15.86 -1.24
C GLU A 213 -9.39 16.94 -0.92
N LYS A 214 -9.54 17.55 0.25
CA LYS A 214 -8.60 18.55 0.77
C LYS A 214 -8.10 18.16 2.15
N SER A 215 -6.94 18.68 2.52
CA SER A 215 -6.41 18.54 3.87
C SER A 215 -6.74 19.76 4.73
N PHE A 216 -6.99 19.51 6.01
CA PHE A 216 -7.46 20.51 6.97
C PHE A 216 -6.44 20.81 8.06
N GLU A 217 -6.47 22.07 8.52
CA GLU A 217 -5.83 22.53 9.75
C GLU A 217 -6.90 22.73 10.84
N HIS A 218 -6.59 22.33 12.07
CA HIS A 218 -7.53 22.45 13.19
C HIS A 218 -6.93 23.20 14.37
N ALA A 219 -7.60 24.26 14.80
CA ALA A 219 -7.06 25.19 15.80
C ALA A 219 -6.89 24.56 17.18
N GLU A 220 -7.80 23.68 17.59
CA GLU A 220 -7.71 23.00 18.89
C GLU A 220 -6.62 21.93 18.89
N LEU A 221 -6.40 21.28 17.74
CA LEU A 221 -5.30 20.32 17.61
C LEU A 221 -3.95 21.05 17.54
N LYS A 222 -3.95 22.32 17.09
CA LYS A 222 -2.74 23.10 16.77
C LYS A 222 -1.86 22.43 15.71
N HIS A 223 -2.49 21.65 14.85
CA HIS A 223 -1.88 20.81 13.83
C HIS A 223 -2.74 20.74 12.57
N GLY A 224 -2.12 20.33 11.46
CA GLY A 224 -2.86 19.68 10.38
C GLY A 224 -3.52 18.40 10.88
N VAL A 225 -4.77 18.14 10.52
CA VAL A 225 -5.50 16.94 10.99
C VAL A 225 -4.73 15.66 10.67
N PHE A 226 -4.14 15.58 9.48
CA PHE A 226 -3.31 14.43 9.10
C PHE A 226 -2.06 14.31 9.97
N PHE A 227 -1.26 15.38 10.10
CA PHE A 227 -0.02 15.32 10.87
C PHE A 227 -0.26 15.12 12.36
N HIS A 228 -1.38 15.62 12.92
CA HIS A 228 -1.80 15.28 14.27
C HIS A 228 -1.88 13.75 14.47
N TYR A 229 -2.62 13.06 13.60
CA TYR A 229 -2.74 11.60 13.69
C TYR A 229 -1.48 10.85 13.26
N VAL A 230 -0.63 11.43 12.42
CA VAL A 230 0.71 10.86 12.19
C VAL A 230 1.54 10.88 13.48
N ILE A 231 1.60 12.03 14.15
CA ILE A 231 2.34 12.23 15.40
C ILE A 231 1.80 11.31 16.50
N GLU A 232 0.48 11.30 16.71
CA GLU A 232 -0.16 10.44 17.70
C GLU A 232 0.02 8.95 17.39
N GLY A 233 0.00 8.58 16.11
CA GLY A 233 0.32 7.23 15.66
C GLY A 233 1.74 6.83 16.04
N LEU A 234 2.72 7.67 15.71
CA LEU A 234 4.14 7.45 16.00
C LEU A 234 4.48 7.53 17.51
N LYS A 235 3.63 8.15 18.34
CA LYS A 235 3.74 8.05 19.81
C LYS A 235 3.32 6.67 20.34
N GLY A 236 2.78 5.80 19.49
CA GLY A 236 2.40 4.43 19.83
C GLY A 236 0.93 4.10 19.61
N LYS A 237 0.06 5.05 19.26
CA LYS A 237 -1.34 4.72 18.95
C LYS A 237 -1.50 3.93 17.66
N ALA A 238 -0.49 3.96 16.80
CA ALA A 238 -0.43 3.14 15.60
C ALA A 238 0.31 1.81 15.81
N ASP A 239 0.83 1.50 17.00
CA ASP A 239 1.37 0.17 17.31
C ASP A 239 0.19 -0.79 17.51
N LEU A 240 -0.26 -1.39 16.41
CA LEU A 240 -1.51 -2.14 16.35
C LEU A 240 -1.33 -3.58 16.80
N ASP A 241 -0.13 -4.14 16.59
CA ASP A 241 0.23 -5.48 17.05
C ASP A 241 0.93 -5.50 18.42
N LYS A 242 1.23 -4.31 18.98
CA LYS A 242 1.83 -4.11 20.30
C LYS A 242 3.24 -4.67 20.39
N ASP A 243 3.99 -4.62 19.29
CA ASP A 243 5.39 -5.04 19.25
C ASP A 243 6.36 -3.97 19.78
N GLY A 244 5.84 -2.78 20.12
CA GLY A 244 6.60 -1.65 20.62
C GLY A 244 7.25 -0.85 19.49
N THR A 245 6.89 -1.07 18.24
CA THR A 245 7.34 -0.28 17.09
C THR A 245 6.15 0.24 16.31
N VAL A 246 6.39 1.17 15.38
CA VAL A 246 5.37 1.60 14.43
C VAL A 246 5.97 1.60 13.04
N ASP A 247 5.41 0.78 12.17
CA ASP A 247 5.76 0.74 10.75
C ASP A 247 4.85 1.61 9.86
N VAL A 248 5.22 1.75 8.59
CA VAL A 248 4.46 2.55 7.61
C VAL A 248 3.04 2.02 7.37
N GLU A 249 2.83 0.71 7.36
CA GLU A 249 1.51 0.12 7.11
C GLU A 249 0.58 0.31 8.30
N GLU A 250 1.11 0.16 9.50
CA GLU A 250 0.47 0.46 10.77
C GLU A 250 0.06 1.93 10.87
N LEU A 251 1.01 2.84 10.63
CA LEU A 251 0.74 4.27 10.58
C LEU A 251 -0.33 4.61 9.53
N ALA A 252 -0.25 4.01 8.34
CA ALA A 252 -1.23 4.20 7.29
C ALA A 252 -2.62 3.66 7.70
N ARG A 253 -2.69 2.50 8.36
CA ARG A 253 -3.94 1.91 8.84
C ARG A 253 -4.58 2.76 9.93
N TYR A 254 -3.78 3.24 10.87
CA TYR A 254 -4.21 4.15 11.94
C TYR A 254 -4.77 5.45 11.37
N THR A 255 -3.98 6.15 10.53
CA THR A 255 -4.39 7.44 9.95
C THR A 255 -5.62 7.32 9.04
N LYS A 256 -5.74 6.24 8.26
CA LYS A 256 -6.93 5.96 7.42
C LYS A 256 -8.22 5.75 8.21
N ARG A 257 -8.14 5.51 9.51
CA ARG A 257 -9.30 5.43 10.41
C ARG A 257 -9.52 6.75 11.13
N SER A 258 -8.49 7.24 11.81
CA SER A 258 -8.62 8.37 12.71
C SER A 258 -8.86 9.70 12.01
N VAL A 259 -8.26 9.93 10.84
CA VAL A 259 -8.43 11.19 10.10
C VAL A 259 -9.87 11.33 9.58
N PRO A 260 -10.46 10.34 8.86
CA PRO A 260 -11.85 10.44 8.44
C PRO A 260 -12.83 10.54 9.61
N ASP A 261 -12.60 9.80 10.70
CA ASP A 261 -13.45 9.84 11.89
C ASP A 261 -13.50 11.25 12.47
N PHE A 262 -12.34 11.89 12.66
CA PHE A 262 -12.25 13.27 13.13
C PHE A 262 -12.89 14.26 12.16
N VAL A 263 -12.59 14.15 10.86
CA VAL A 263 -13.11 15.09 9.87
C VAL A 263 -14.63 15.02 9.79
N LYS A 264 -15.18 13.81 9.87
CA LYS A 264 -16.63 13.59 9.92
C LYS A 264 -17.26 14.18 11.18
N GLU A 265 -16.60 14.02 12.33
CA GLU A 265 -17.08 14.55 13.61
C GLU A 265 -17.07 16.08 13.64
N GLN A 266 -15.98 16.71 13.17
CA GLN A 266 -15.80 18.16 13.26
C GLN A 266 -16.42 18.95 12.10
N TYR A 267 -16.42 18.40 10.89
CA TYR A 267 -16.84 19.12 9.68
C TYR A 267 -18.09 18.53 8.99
N GLY A 268 -18.60 17.40 9.48
CA GLY A 268 -19.82 16.75 8.98
C GLY A 268 -19.59 15.65 7.96
N PHE A 269 -20.64 14.87 7.69
CA PHE A 269 -20.60 13.62 6.93
C PHE A 269 -20.22 13.77 5.44
N ASP A 270 -20.43 14.95 4.85
CA ASP A 270 -20.14 15.21 3.44
C ASP A 270 -18.70 15.69 3.21
N VAL A 271 -17.98 16.03 4.28
CA VAL A 271 -16.60 16.47 4.22
C VAL A 271 -15.69 15.26 4.33
N ARG A 272 -14.71 15.17 3.43
CA ARG A 272 -13.79 14.03 3.36
C ARG A 272 -12.34 14.47 3.38
N GLN A 273 -11.57 13.72 4.15
CA GLN A 273 -10.12 13.67 4.12
C GLN A 273 -9.72 12.23 4.39
N MET A 274 -9.27 11.53 3.36
CA MET A 274 -8.95 10.10 3.40
C MET A 274 -7.46 9.90 3.10
N PRO A 275 -6.62 9.70 4.13
CA PRO A 275 -5.20 9.46 3.92
C PRO A 275 -4.94 8.27 2.99
N VAL A 276 -3.90 8.37 2.20
CA VAL A 276 -3.63 7.35 1.19
C VAL A 276 -2.16 6.98 1.11
N LEU A 277 -1.90 5.68 1.31
CA LEU A 277 -0.59 5.08 1.10
C LEU A 277 -0.40 4.75 -0.38
N ARG A 278 0.77 5.08 -0.91
CA ARG A 278 1.22 4.82 -2.28
C ARG A 278 2.62 4.23 -2.24
N GLY A 279 2.92 3.38 -3.22
CA GLY A 279 4.22 2.72 -3.34
C GLY A 279 4.28 1.39 -2.59
N GLU A 280 5.35 0.65 -2.85
CA GLU A 280 5.62 -0.66 -2.26
C GLU A 280 6.94 -0.56 -1.50
N ILE A 281 6.97 -1.05 -0.26
CA ILE A 281 8.19 -1.20 0.52
C ILE A 281 8.46 -2.69 0.71
N SER A 282 9.72 -3.06 0.74
CA SER A 282 10.12 -4.43 1.08
C SER A 282 10.33 -4.54 2.60
N GLY A 283 9.67 -5.50 3.23
CA GLY A 283 9.78 -5.75 4.67
C GLY A 283 8.98 -4.78 5.54
N LEU A 284 9.17 -4.87 6.86
CA LEU A 284 8.56 -3.96 7.84
C LEU A 284 9.35 -2.65 7.85
N ALA A 285 8.75 -1.60 7.31
CA ALA A 285 9.36 -0.28 7.24
C ALA A 285 9.15 0.49 8.56
N THR A 286 9.85 0.07 9.60
CA THR A 286 9.74 0.70 10.93
C THR A 286 10.14 2.17 10.88
N ILE A 287 9.24 3.07 11.29
CA ILE A 287 9.48 4.50 11.38
C ILE A 287 10.07 4.83 12.75
N VAL A 288 9.46 4.34 13.83
CA VAL A 288 9.85 4.60 15.24
C VAL A 288 9.82 3.31 16.05
N GLY A 289 10.60 3.26 17.14
CA GLY A 289 10.70 2.11 18.04
C GLY A 289 12.14 1.77 18.45
N PRO A 290 12.35 1.03 19.56
CA PRO A 290 11.31 0.55 20.48
C PRO A 290 10.72 1.68 21.33
N LEU A 291 9.39 1.74 21.40
CA LEU A 291 8.62 2.66 22.22
C LEU A 291 8.65 2.21 23.69
N PRO A 292 8.60 3.14 24.65
CA PRO A 292 8.46 2.77 26.06
C PRO A 292 7.17 1.95 26.26
N LEU A 293 7.28 0.77 26.86
CA LEU A 293 6.10 -0.01 27.26
C LEU A 293 5.26 0.83 28.23
N GLU A 294 4.02 1.17 27.86
CA GLU A 294 3.11 1.82 28.81
C GLU A 294 2.91 0.89 30.02
N PRO A 295 3.02 1.40 31.26
CA PRO A 295 2.74 0.59 32.44
C PRO A 295 1.28 0.16 32.42
N ALA A 296 1.04 -1.15 32.61
CA ALA A 296 -0.29 -1.71 32.65
C ALA A 296 -1.15 -1.00 33.72
N PRO A 297 -2.44 -0.71 33.44
CA PRO A 297 -3.32 -0.12 34.43
C PRO A 297 -3.47 -1.07 35.62
N ASN A 298 -3.12 -0.57 36.81
CA ASN A 298 -3.19 -1.29 38.08
C ASN A 298 -4.61 -1.76 38.41
N GLY A 299 -4.74 -3.03 38.80
CA GLY A 299 -5.66 -3.43 39.86
C GLY A 299 -6.69 -4.52 39.53
N THR A 300 -6.31 -5.79 39.67
CA THR A 300 -7.13 -6.79 40.40
C THR A 300 -6.21 -7.91 40.95
N PRO A 301 -6.38 -8.40 42.19
CA PRO A 301 -5.41 -9.29 42.85
C PRO A 301 -5.52 -10.76 42.39
N PRO A 302 -4.49 -11.59 42.67
CA PRO A 302 -4.30 -12.88 42.03
C PRO A 302 -5.05 -14.01 42.73
N LEU A 303 -5.51 -15.01 41.97
CA LEU A 303 -5.77 -16.34 42.50
C LEU A 303 -4.51 -17.19 42.33
N GLY A 304 -4.12 -17.85 43.43
CA GLY A 304 -2.85 -18.54 43.64
C GLY A 304 -2.64 -19.83 42.82
N PRO A 305 -1.56 -20.57 43.13
CA PRO A 305 -0.81 -21.32 42.13
C PRO A 305 -1.28 -22.76 41.95
N THR A 306 -1.17 -23.27 40.73
CA THR A 306 -0.78 -24.68 40.50
C THR A 306 0.32 -24.73 39.43
N PRO A 307 1.39 -25.52 39.62
CA PRO A 307 2.50 -25.62 38.68
C PRO A 307 2.31 -26.78 37.70
N GLY A 308 2.53 -26.51 36.41
CA GLY A 308 2.61 -27.52 35.37
C GLY A 308 2.67 -26.91 33.96
N THR A 309 3.87 -26.54 33.52
CA THR A 309 4.29 -26.23 32.13
C THR A 309 3.50 -25.15 31.37
N PRO A 310 4.05 -23.94 31.11
CA PRO A 310 3.32 -22.95 30.31
C PRO A 310 3.38 -23.31 28.81
N ALA A 311 2.20 -23.64 28.27
CA ALA A 311 1.86 -23.36 26.88
C ALA A 311 1.81 -21.84 26.63
N ARG A 312 2.07 -21.41 25.38
CA ARG A 312 1.96 -19.99 24.94
C ARG A 312 0.61 -19.38 25.38
N PRO A 313 0.57 -18.11 25.82
CA PRO A 313 -0.67 -17.47 26.25
C PRO A 313 -1.69 -17.38 25.09
N GLU A 314 -2.92 -17.78 25.41
CA GLU A 314 -4.04 -18.09 24.50
C GLU A 314 -4.78 -16.86 23.94
N LYS A 315 -4.24 -15.64 24.06
CA LYS A 315 -5.01 -14.40 23.84
C LYS A 315 -5.08 -13.90 22.38
N ASP A 316 -4.44 -14.57 21.42
CA ASP A 316 -4.26 -14.01 20.06
C ASP A 316 -4.71 -14.90 18.89
N ARG A 317 -5.50 -15.95 19.16
CA ARG A 317 -5.99 -16.82 18.08
C ARG A 317 -7.19 -16.18 17.38
N ARG A 318 -6.97 -15.62 16.18
CA ARG A 318 -8.04 -15.17 15.27
C ARG A 318 -8.85 -16.38 14.80
N SER A 319 -10.18 -16.24 14.72
CA SER A 319 -11.03 -17.35 14.29
C SER A 319 -11.34 -17.31 12.79
N ARG A 320 -11.48 -18.49 12.18
CA ARG A 320 -11.86 -18.66 10.77
C ARG A 320 -12.89 -19.77 10.65
N ILE A 321 -13.67 -19.69 9.55
CA ILE A 321 -14.67 -20.71 9.19
C ILE A 321 -14.39 -21.40 7.85
N GLY A 322 -13.26 -21.10 7.19
CA GLY A 322 -12.87 -21.72 5.93
C GLY A 322 -13.70 -21.27 4.72
N VAL A 323 -14.02 -19.97 4.63
CA VAL A 323 -14.82 -19.39 3.54
C VAL A 323 -14.03 -18.29 2.83
N ALA A 324 -14.08 -18.29 1.50
CA ALA A 324 -13.67 -17.19 0.66
C ALA A 324 -14.91 -16.37 0.27
N PHE A 325 -14.88 -15.08 0.60
CA PHE A 325 -15.97 -14.14 0.35
C PHE A 325 -15.60 -13.10 -0.70
N SER A 326 -16.56 -12.74 -1.54
CA SER A 326 -16.55 -11.55 -2.40
C SER A 326 -17.68 -10.61 -1.99
N PRO A 327 -17.55 -9.27 -2.15
CA PRO A 327 -18.69 -8.38 -2.04
C PRO A 327 -19.76 -8.77 -3.07
N LEU A 328 -21.04 -8.71 -2.69
CA LEU A 328 -22.13 -8.88 -3.63
C LEU A 328 -22.31 -7.59 -4.44
N SER A 329 -21.87 -7.59 -5.70
CA SER A 329 -22.16 -6.50 -6.62
C SER A 329 -23.57 -6.66 -7.23
N PRO A 330 -24.23 -5.57 -7.69
CA PRO A 330 -25.54 -5.67 -8.34
C PRO A 330 -25.55 -6.63 -9.54
N ALA A 331 -24.46 -6.67 -10.30
CA ALA A 331 -24.29 -7.62 -11.40
C ALA A 331 -24.18 -9.06 -10.92
N ALA A 332 -23.41 -9.33 -9.85
CA ALA A 332 -23.32 -10.65 -9.25
C ALA A 332 -24.65 -11.10 -8.64
N ALA A 333 -25.36 -10.20 -7.97
CA ALA A 333 -26.69 -10.44 -7.42
C ALA A 333 -27.69 -10.82 -8.51
N GLN A 334 -27.73 -10.04 -9.59
CA GLN A 334 -28.58 -10.32 -10.75
C GLN A 334 -28.22 -11.64 -11.43
N ALA A 335 -26.92 -11.95 -11.53
CA ALA A 335 -26.42 -13.19 -12.14
C ALA A 335 -26.82 -14.45 -11.36
N ILE A 336 -26.85 -14.39 -10.03
CA ILE A 336 -27.20 -15.53 -9.17
C ILE A 336 -28.67 -15.54 -8.74
N GLY A 337 -29.48 -14.63 -9.28
CA GLY A 337 -30.93 -14.60 -9.07
C GLY A 337 -31.37 -14.10 -7.69
N VAL A 338 -30.59 -13.21 -7.06
CA VAL A 338 -30.97 -12.49 -5.84
C VAL A 338 -31.22 -11.02 -6.14
N ASP A 339 -31.87 -10.30 -5.22
CA ASP A 339 -32.20 -8.88 -5.39
C ASP A 339 -30.91 -8.07 -5.67
N PRO A 340 -30.82 -7.31 -6.78
CA PRO A 340 -29.67 -6.46 -7.09
C PRO A 340 -29.33 -5.40 -6.04
N MET A 341 -30.26 -5.06 -5.16
CA MET A 341 -30.08 -4.14 -4.04
C MET A 341 -29.70 -4.85 -2.72
N MET A 342 -29.68 -6.18 -2.71
CA MET A 342 -29.33 -6.98 -1.52
C MET A 342 -27.89 -6.69 -1.11
N LYS A 343 -27.68 -6.41 0.18
CA LYS A 343 -26.34 -6.28 0.76
C LYS A 343 -25.92 -7.62 1.35
N GLY A 344 -24.80 -8.15 0.90
CA GLY A 344 -24.27 -9.41 1.42
C GLY A 344 -22.85 -9.73 0.97
N ALA A 345 -22.28 -10.77 1.56
CA ALA A 345 -21.04 -11.38 1.13
C ALA A 345 -21.34 -12.65 0.34
N LEU A 346 -20.95 -12.68 -0.94
CA LEU A 346 -21.05 -13.86 -1.78
C LEU A 346 -19.98 -14.88 -1.39
N VAL A 347 -20.39 -16.11 -1.12
CA VAL A 347 -19.50 -17.26 -0.93
C VAL A 347 -18.97 -17.69 -2.29
N VAL A 348 -17.69 -17.43 -2.54
CA VAL A 348 -17.01 -17.76 -3.81
C VAL A 348 -16.09 -18.97 -3.69
N GLY A 349 -15.85 -19.46 -2.48
CA GLY A 349 -15.07 -20.66 -2.22
C GLY A 349 -15.21 -21.15 -0.80
N LEU A 350 -15.06 -22.47 -0.62
CA LEU A 350 -15.08 -23.14 0.67
C LEU A 350 -13.83 -24.00 0.79
N LEU A 351 -13.26 -24.03 1.99
CA LEU A 351 -12.16 -24.93 2.31
C LEU A 351 -12.70 -26.36 2.43
N PRO A 352 -12.22 -27.32 1.62
CA PRO A 352 -12.66 -28.71 1.72
C PRO A 352 -12.42 -29.28 3.12
N GLY A 353 -13.45 -29.91 3.71
CA GLY A 353 -13.44 -30.41 5.08
C GLY A 353 -13.45 -29.34 6.17
N GLY A 354 -13.55 -28.06 5.81
CA GLY A 354 -13.55 -26.91 6.72
C GLY A 354 -14.89 -26.68 7.44
N PRO A 355 -14.93 -25.81 8.47
CA PRO A 355 -16.12 -25.63 9.31
C PRO A 355 -17.37 -25.20 8.54
N ALA A 356 -17.25 -24.28 7.59
CA ALA A 356 -18.40 -23.79 6.83
C ALA A 356 -18.95 -24.82 5.83
N GLU A 357 -18.08 -25.61 5.18
CA GLU A 357 -18.52 -26.69 4.30
C GLU A 357 -19.24 -27.79 5.09
N LYS A 358 -18.67 -28.21 6.24
CA LYS A 358 -19.29 -29.18 7.16
C LYS A 358 -20.64 -28.71 7.70
N ALA A 359 -20.79 -27.41 7.91
CA ALA A 359 -22.05 -26.80 8.34
C ALA A 359 -23.08 -26.69 7.20
N GLY A 360 -22.70 -27.00 5.96
CA GLY A 360 -23.62 -27.02 4.81
C GLY A 360 -23.73 -25.69 4.05
N LEU A 361 -22.83 -24.74 4.31
CA LEU A 361 -22.66 -23.56 3.44
C LEU A 361 -22.16 -24.05 2.06
N LYS A 362 -22.55 -23.35 1.00
CA LYS A 362 -22.22 -23.69 -0.39
C LYS A 362 -21.71 -22.46 -1.13
N VAL A 363 -20.91 -22.69 -2.16
CA VAL A 363 -20.60 -21.67 -3.15
C VAL A 363 -21.91 -21.15 -3.76
N ASN A 364 -22.00 -19.84 -3.98
CA ASN A 364 -23.19 -19.08 -4.38
C ASN A 364 -24.16 -18.70 -3.25
N ASP A 365 -23.88 -19.06 -2.00
CA ASP A 365 -24.63 -18.49 -0.88
C ASP A 365 -24.31 -17.01 -0.72
N VAL A 366 -25.31 -16.20 -0.41
CA VAL A 366 -25.14 -14.78 -0.08
C VAL A 366 -25.35 -14.60 1.40
N VAL A 367 -24.29 -14.39 2.16
CA VAL A 367 -24.39 -14.15 3.61
C VAL A 367 -24.87 -12.72 3.86
N THR A 368 -26.04 -12.59 4.49
CA THR A 368 -26.74 -11.32 4.73
C THR A 368 -26.66 -10.86 6.18
N SER A 369 -26.34 -11.76 7.12
CA SER A 369 -26.14 -11.39 8.52
C SER A 369 -25.17 -12.31 9.27
N PHE A 370 -24.65 -11.80 10.38
CA PHE A 370 -23.74 -12.48 11.30
C PHE A 370 -24.23 -12.25 12.73
N ASN A 371 -24.54 -13.31 13.49
CA ASN A 371 -25.07 -13.23 14.86
C ASN A 371 -26.21 -12.19 15.00
N GLN A 372 -27.17 -12.24 14.08
CA GLN A 372 -28.33 -11.32 13.98
C GLN A 372 -27.97 -9.86 13.62
N GLN A 373 -26.69 -9.53 13.40
CA GLN A 373 -26.27 -8.23 12.89
C GLN A 373 -26.23 -8.22 11.36
N PRO A 374 -26.87 -7.24 10.71
CA PRO A 374 -26.93 -7.18 9.25
C PRO A 374 -25.55 -6.97 8.63
N PHE A 375 -25.40 -7.47 7.41
CA PHE A 375 -24.22 -7.22 6.60
C PHE A 375 -24.15 -5.74 6.18
N ILE A 376 -23.01 -5.09 6.48
CA ILE A 376 -22.75 -3.70 6.11
C ILE A 376 -21.75 -3.66 4.95
N GLU A 377 -20.57 -4.27 5.16
CA GLU A 377 -19.50 -4.35 4.16
C GLU A 377 -18.53 -5.49 4.48
N LEU A 378 -17.78 -5.94 3.47
CA LEU A 378 -16.94 -7.14 3.60
C LEU A 378 -15.76 -6.99 4.57
N PRO A 379 -15.04 -5.86 4.66
CA PRO A 379 -13.97 -5.67 5.64
C PRO A 379 -14.47 -5.81 7.09
N SER A 380 -15.52 -5.06 7.45
CA SER A 380 -16.11 -5.14 8.80
C SER A 380 -16.66 -6.53 9.12
N PHE A 381 -17.21 -7.24 8.12
CA PHE A 381 -17.65 -8.61 8.27
C PHE A 381 -16.49 -9.57 8.55
N LYS A 382 -15.37 -9.47 7.82
CA LYS A 382 -14.17 -10.29 8.03
C LYS A 382 -13.54 -10.02 9.39
N GLU A 383 -13.54 -8.77 9.86
CA GLU A 383 -13.06 -8.39 11.18
C GLU A 383 -13.92 -8.98 12.30
N ARG A 384 -15.25 -8.87 12.22
CA ARG A 384 -16.18 -9.48 13.20
C ARG A 384 -16.03 -11.01 13.24
N LEU A 385 -15.87 -11.63 12.08
CA LEU A 385 -15.62 -13.06 11.98
C LEU A 385 -14.29 -13.41 12.66
N ALA A 386 -13.19 -12.69 12.36
CA ALA A 386 -11.88 -12.94 12.95
C ALA A 386 -11.84 -12.73 14.48
N ALA A 387 -12.66 -11.81 14.99
CA ALA A 387 -12.81 -11.51 16.40
C ALA A 387 -13.79 -12.46 17.14
N SER A 388 -14.43 -13.39 16.43
CA SER A 388 -15.37 -14.34 17.05
C SER A 388 -14.63 -15.34 17.94
N ALA A 389 -15.26 -15.74 19.05
CA ALA A 389 -14.68 -16.72 19.95
C ALA A 389 -14.56 -18.09 19.27
N ILE A 390 -13.34 -18.62 19.20
CA ILE A 390 -13.06 -19.98 18.73
C ILE A 390 -13.86 -20.99 19.54
N GLY A 391 -14.42 -22.00 18.87
CA GLY A 391 -15.18 -23.07 19.53
C GLY A 391 -16.59 -22.66 19.99
N LYS A 392 -16.94 -21.37 19.98
CA LYS A 392 -18.32 -20.93 20.25
C LYS A 392 -19.13 -20.91 18.95
N PRO A 393 -20.32 -21.52 18.90
CA PRO A 393 -21.16 -21.48 17.71
C PRO A 393 -21.51 -20.03 17.33
N LEU A 394 -21.37 -19.70 16.04
CA LEU A 394 -21.88 -18.47 15.43
C LEU A 394 -22.98 -18.80 14.43
N THR A 395 -23.91 -17.88 14.25
CA THR A 395 -25.02 -18.04 13.29
C THR A 395 -24.82 -17.09 12.12
N LEU A 396 -24.86 -17.62 10.89
CA LEU A 396 -24.94 -16.83 9.67
C LEU A 396 -26.33 -16.96 9.07
N ALA A 397 -26.97 -15.84 8.75
CA ALA A 397 -28.10 -15.86 7.81
C ALA A 397 -27.55 -15.71 6.38
N TYR A 398 -28.06 -16.53 5.47
CA TYR A 398 -27.65 -16.52 4.08
C TYR A 398 -28.85 -16.74 3.15
N HIS A 399 -28.77 -16.19 1.96
CA HIS A 399 -29.71 -16.46 0.88
C HIS A 399 -29.16 -17.55 -0.04
N ARG A 400 -30.02 -18.52 -0.34
CA ARG A 400 -29.79 -19.57 -1.34
C ARG A 400 -31.08 -19.78 -2.11
N ASN A 401 -31.01 -19.75 -3.44
CA ASN A 401 -32.19 -19.93 -4.32
C ASN A 401 -33.35 -18.99 -3.98
N GLY A 402 -33.05 -17.74 -3.61
CA GLY A 402 -34.04 -16.72 -3.26
C GLY A 402 -34.68 -16.87 -1.88
N GLN A 403 -34.36 -17.92 -1.12
CA GLN A 403 -34.86 -18.11 0.25
C GLN A 403 -33.78 -17.77 1.28
N GLU A 404 -34.18 -17.16 2.38
CA GLU A 404 -33.33 -16.93 3.54
C GLU A 404 -33.24 -18.21 4.37
N GLN A 405 -32.02 -18.58 4.74
CA GLN A 405 -31.69 -19.74 5.56
C GLN A 405 -30.69 -19.31 6.64
N SER A 406 -30.57 -20.11 7.70
CA SER A 406 -29.57 -19.91 8.74
C SER A 406 -28.70 -21.13 8.88
N VAL A 407 -27.41 -20.92 9.16
CA VAL A 407 -26.46 -21.99 9.48
C VAL A 407 -25.68 -21.64 10.74
N VAL A 408 -25.48 -22.64 11.58
CA VAL A 408 -24.61 -22.54 12.76
C VAL A 408 -23.25 -23.12 12.40
N ILE A 409 -22.20 -22.32 12.57
CA ILE A 409 -20.82 -22.70 12.27
C ILE A 409 -20.00 -22.57 13.56
N VAL A 410 -19.12 -23.52 13.82
CA VAL A 410 -18.17 -23.44 14.93
C VAL A 410 -16.83 -22.96 14.38
N PRO A 411 -16.37 -21.73 14.72
CA PRO A 411 -15.10 -21.21 14.24
C PRO A 411 -13.93 -21.99 14.83
N VAL A 412 -12.94 -22.23 13.99
CA VAL A 412 -11.69 -22.88 14.38
C VAL A 412 -10.56 -21.84 14.41
N PRO A 413 -9.45 -22.14 15.09
CA PRO A 413 -8.24 -21.32 15.02
C PRO A 413 -7.79 -21.12 13.58
N THR A 414 -7.21 -19.94 13.30
CA THR A 414 -6.76 -19.59 11.95
C THR A 414 -5.88 -20.68 11.33
N GLU A 415 -4.99 -21.31 12.10
CA GLU A 415 -4.05 -22.33 11.63
C GLU A 415 -4.71 -23.60 11.07
N GLU A 416 -5.95 -23.87 11.49
CA GLU A 416 -6.71 -25.08 11.15
C GLU A 416 -7.67 -24.87 9.96
N ALA A 417 -7.89 -23.62 9.54
CA ALA A 417 -8.74 -23.24 8.41
C ALA A 417 -8.04 -22.29 7.43
N ILE A 418 -6.80 -22.64 7.04
CA ILE A 418 -5.98 -21.95 6.05
C ILE A 418 -6.13 -22.64 4.69
N PHE A 419 -6.44 -21.89 3.63
CA PHE A 419 -6.32 -22.40 2.26
C PHE A 419 -4.84 -22.66 1.94
N GLU A 420 -4.48 -23.78 1.30
CA GLU A 420 -3.08 -24.16 1.03
C GLU A 420 -2.23 -23.06 0.37
N GLN A 421 -2.88 -22.13 -0.34
CA GLN A 421 -2.26 -20.95 -0.96
C GLN A 421 -1.62 -19.96 0.03
N GLU A 422 -2.08 -19.91 1.29
CA GLU A 422 -1.60 -19.01 2.36
C GLU A 422 -0.45 -19.61 3.20
N LYS A 423 0.03 -20.85 2.93
CA LYS A 423 1.04 -21.55 3.76
C LYS A 423 2.51 -21.43 3.33
N THR A 424 2.88 -20.70 2.27
CA THR A 424 4.28 -20.69 1.79
C THR A 424 4.99 -19.34 1.94
N THR A 425 6.09 -19.35 2.72
CA THR A 425 7.15 -18.33 2.84
C THR A 425 7.77 -17.99 1.47
N PRO A 426 8.30 -16.76 1.25
CA PRO A 426 8.83 -16.38 -0.05
C PRO A 426 10.19 -17.05 -0.31
N ALA A 427 10.26 -17.87 -1.35
CA ALA A 427 11.52 -18.24 -1.97
C ALA A 427 12.00 -17.10 -2.88
N LYS A 428 13.30 -16.81 -2.80
CA LYS A 428 14.06 -15.81 -3.57
C LYS A 428 13.82 -15.96 -5.10
N PRO A 429 13.61 -14.87 -5.87
CA PRO A 429 13.55 -14.95 -7.32
C PRO A 429 14.94 -15.28 -7.91
N PRO A 430 15.04 -16.13 -8.95
CA PRO A 430 16.21 -16.13 -9.82
C PRO A 430 16.19 -14.88 -10.71
N GLU A 431 17.38 -14.37 -10.99
CA GLU A 431 17.66 -13.23 -11.86
C GLU A 431 17.09 -13.45 -13.26
N ALA A 432 16.37 -12.45 -13.79
CA ALA A 432 15.86 -12.46 -15.15
C ALA A 432 16.90 -11.84 -16.09
N GLU A 433 17.57 -12.68 -16.86
CA GLU A 433 18.31 -12.27 -18.05
C GLU A 433 17.39 -11.79 -19.17
N ASP A 434 17.89 -10.76 -19.83
CA ASP A 434 17.37 -10.07 -21.00
C ASP A 434 16.92 -11.01 -22.14
N ARG A 435 15.63 -10.95 -22.49
CA ARG A 435 15.13 -11.41 -23.79
C ARG A 435 14.07 -10.48 -24.35
N ARG A 436 14.52 -9.34 -24.88
CA ARG A 436 13.87 -8.73 -26.04
C ARG A 436 13.99 -9.69 -27.24
N ARG A 437 12.87 -10.25 -27.70
CA ARG A 437 12.73 -10.72 -29.09
C ARG A 437 11.48 -10.09 -29.70
N ALA A 438 11.71 -9.41 -30.82
CA ALA A 438 10.69 -8.73 -31.59
C ALA A 438 10.07 -9.65 -32.68
N MET A 439 8.81 -9.33 -32.99
CA MET A 439 8.03 -9.56 -34.24
C MET A 439 7.31 -10.91 -34.47
N PRO A 440 6.20 -10.98 -35.27
CA PRO A 440 5.58 -9.94 -36.13
C PRO A 440 4.06 -9.70 -35.91
N GLY A 441 3.52 -8.64 -36.53
CA GLY A 441 2.08 -8.38 -36.65
C GLY A 441 1.39 -9.25 -37.71
N GLY A 442 0.07 -9.38 -37.62
CA GLY A 442 -0.77 -10.03 -38.64
C GLY A 442 -2.11 -10.51 -38.08
N GLY A 443 -3.21 -10.09 -38.70
CA GLY A 443 -4.58 -10.41 -38.31
C GLY A 443 -4.87 -11.91 -38.22
N GLY A 444 -5.39 -12.33 -37.07
CA GLY A 444 -6.12 -13.60 -36.91
C GLY A 444 -7.62 -13.41 -37.14
N PRO A 445 -8.39 -14.49 -37.32
CA PRO A 445 -9.84 -14.43 -37.56
C PRO A 445 -10.55 -13.63 -36.46
N GLN A 446 -11.59 -12.88 -36.84
CA GLN A 446 -12.45 -12.15 -35.89
C GLN A 446 -13.11 -13.15 -34.94
N THR A 447 -12.65 -13.23 -33.70
CA THR A 447 -13.27 -14.06 -32.67
C THR A 447 -14.35 -13.26 -31.94
N ALA A 448 -15.39 -13.92 -31.42
CA ALA A 448 -16.46 -13.27 -30.65
C ALA A 448 -15.93 -12.48 -29.44
N LEU A 449 -14.75 -12.85 -28.92
CA LEU A 449 -14.07 -12.13 -27.84
C LEU A 449 -13.54 -10.76 -28.25
N GLN A 450 -13.27 -10.53 -29.54
CA GLN A 450 -12.88 -9.23 -30.06
C GLN A 450 -14.01 -8.21 -29.94
N GLU A 451 -15.28 -8.61 -29.93
CA GLU A 451 -16.41 -7.70 -29.72
C GLU A 451 -16.44 -7.14 -28.28
N PHE A 452 -15.85 -7.88 -27.34
CA PHE A 452 -15.61 -7.42 -25.97
C PHE A 452 -14.23 -6.79 -25.80
N GLY A 453 -13.37 -6.87 -26.82
CA GLY A 453 -12.01 -6.34 -26.83
C GLY A 453 -10.97 -7.19 -26.10
N LEU A 454 -11.24 -8.49 -25.95
CA LEU A 454 -10.35 -9.43 -25.30
C LEU A 454 -9.58 -10.28 -26.31
N GLU A 455 -8.29 -10.44 -26.07
CA GLU A 455 -7.49 -11.53 -26.63
C GLU A 455 -6.98 -12.40 -25.48
N VAL A 456 -7.27 -13.69 -25.56
CA VAL A 456 -6.94 -14.66 -24.51
C VAL A 456 -6.15 -15.82 -25.09
N GLN A 457 -5.37 -16.47 -24.23
CA GLN A 457 -4.68 -17.71 -24.55
C GLN A 457 -4.83 -18.71 -23.39
N PRO A 458 -4.71 -20.02 -23.65
CA PRO A 458 -4.70 -21.01 -22.57
C PRO A 458 -3.64 -20.66 -21.52
N LEU A 459 -3.99 -20.72 -20.24
CA LEU A 459 -3.05 -20.49 -19.16
C LEU A 459 -2.17 -21.74 -18.98
N THR A 460 -1.04 -21.81 -19.67
CA THR A 460 -0.09 -22.93 -19.45
C THR A 460 0.53 -22.84 -18.07
N ALA A 461 1.09 -23.95 -17.56
CA ALA A 461 1.81 -23.95 -16.29
C ALA A 461 2.99 -22.96 -16.26
N GLU A 462 3.59 -22.66 -17.42
CA GLU A 462 4.64 -21.66 -17.57
C GLU A 462 4.08 -20.23 -17.46
N LEU A 463 3.02 -19.93 -18.21
CA LEU A 463 2.34 -18.63 -18.15
C LEU A 463 1.72 -18.34 -16.79
N ALA A 464 1.22 -19.38 -16.12
CA ALA A 464 0.74 -19.29 -14.74
C ALA A 464 1.87 -18.85 -13.80
N ARG A 465 3.04 -19.50 -13.88
CA ARG A 465 4.21 -19.12 -13.08
C ARG A 465 4.65 -17.67 -13.36
N ASP A 466 4.69 -17.26 -14.61
CA ASP A 466 5.10 -15.91 -15.00
C ASP A 466 4.09 -14.84 -14.53
N ALA A 467 2.80 -15.18 -14.50
CA ALA A 467 1.75 -14.34 -13.92
C ALA A 467 1.67 -14.44 -12.37
N GLY A 468 2.52 -15.26 -11.75
CA GLY A 468 2.56 -15.54 -10.31
C GLY A 468 1.35 -16.33 -9.78
N LEU A 469 0.68 -17.09 -10.66
CA LEU A 469 -0.45 -17.95 -10.38
C LEU A 469 0.02 -19.39 -10.13
N LYS A 470 -0.48 -20.02 -9.05
CA LYS A 470 -0.18 -21.44 -8.73
C LYS A 470 -1.05 -22.44 -9.50
N GLU A 471 -2.14 -21.98 -10.12
CA GLU A 471 -3.07 -22.80 -10.91
C GLU A 471 -2.86 -22.54 -12.41
N SER A 472 -2.89 -23.60 -13.22
CA SER A 472 -2.87 -23.54 -14.70
C SER A 472 -4.27 -23.74 -15.31
N ASP A 473 -5.30 -23.80 -14.48
CA ASP A 473 -6.69 -23.88 -14.94
C ASP A 473 -7.21 -22.46 -15.18
N GLY A 474 -7.41 -22.11 -16.45
CA GLY A 474 -7.89 -20.79 -16.84
C GLY A 474 -7.40 -20.34 -18.21
N LEU A 475 -7.75 -19.11 -18.56
CA LEU A 475 -7.24 -18.42 -19.75
C LEU A 475 -6.51 -17.14 -19.31
N LEU A 476 -5.32 -16.90 -19.86
CA LEU A 476 -4.59 -15.65 -19.65
C LEU A 476 -5.07 -14.60 -20.65
N ILE A 477 -5.35 -13.39 -20.16
CA ILE A 477 -5.56 -12.21 -21.01
C ILE A 477 -4.20 -11.81 -21.58
N ARG A 478 -4.06 -11.96 -22.90
CA ARG A 478 -2.85 -11.62 -23.66
C ARG A 478 -2.84 -10.15 -24.05
N ALA A 479 -3.99 -9.65 -24.51
CA ALA A 479 -4.16 -8.26 -24.90
C ALA A 479 -5.58 -7.79 -24.60
N VAL A 480 -5.71 -6.48 -24.37
CA VAL A 480 -6.99 -5.80 -24.24
C VAL A 480 -6.97 -4.64 -25.21
N ARG A 481 -7.95 -4.57 -26.12
CA ARG A 481 -8.02 -3.48 -27.10
C ARG A 481 -8.40 -2.18 -26.41
N GLU A 482 -7.66 -1.10 -26.68
CA GLU A 482 -7.93 0.23 -26.14
C GLU A 482 -9.33 0.72 -26.58
N GLY A 483 -10.05 1.40 -25.67
CA GLY A 483 -11.41 1.87 -25.92
C GLY A 483 -12.49 0.78 -26.00
N SER A 484 -12.14 -0.47 -25.70
CA SER A 484 -13.10 -1.59 -25.70
C SER A 484 -13.84 -1.76 -24.37
N PRO A 485 -14.94 -2.54 -24.34
CA PRO A 485 -15.62 -2.89 -23.09
C PRO A 485 -14.70 -3.49 -22.03
N ALA A 486 -13.76 -4.36 -22.42
CA ALA A 486 -12.75 -4.92 -21.52
C ALA A 486 -11.84 -3.85 -20.91
N SER A 487 -11.35 -2.91 -21.73
CA SER A 487 -10.52 -1.80 -21.25
C SER A 487 -11.29 -0.87 -20.30
N ALA A 488 -12.56 -0.57 -20.59
CA ALA A 488 -13.42 0.25 -19.74
C ALA A 488 -13.69 -0.37 -18.36
N GLN A 489 -13.61 -1.69 -18.25
CA GLN A 489 -13.72 -2.42 -16.98
C GLN A 489 -12.37 -2.65 -16.30
N GLY A 490 -11.30 -2.03 -16.80
CA GLY A 490 -9.96 -2.11 -16.20
C GLY A 490 -9.27 -3.45 -16.38
N LEU A 491 -9.71 -4.28 -17.33
CA LEU A 491 -8.99 -5.50 -17.69
C LEU A 491 -7.67 -5.15 -18.38
N ALA A 492 -6.63 -5.90 -18.05
CA ALA A 492 -5.28 -5.71 -18.57
C ALA A 492 -4.61 -7.05 -18.90
N PRO A 493 -3.59 -7.04 -19.78
CA PRO A 493 -2.73 -8.20 -20.00
C PRO A 493 -2.15 -8.76 -18.70
N GLY A 494 -2.05 -10.08 -18.60
CA GLY A 494 -1.50 -10.78 -17.43
C GLY A 494 -2.53 -11.15 -16.36
N LEU A 495 -3.79 -10.76 -16.51
CA LEU A 495 -4.90 -11.28 -15.71
C LEU A 495 -5.33 -12.68 -16.20
N ALA A 496 -5.63 -13.59 -15.29
CA ALA A 496 -6.20 -14.89 -15.62
C ALA A 496 -7.70 -14.93 -15.37
N ILE A 497 -8.45 -15.37 -16.38
CA ILE A 497 -9.86 -15.72 -16.32
C ILE A 497 -9.97 -17.18 -15.88
N THR A 498 -10.52 -17.45 -14.70
CA THR A 498 -10.65 -18.83 -14.20
C THR A 498 -12.09 -19.33 -14.17
N GLN A 499 -13.06 -18.41 -14.15
CA GLN A 499 -14.49 -18.75 -14.16
C GLN A 499 -15.28 -17.76 -15.03
N MET A 500 -16.43 -18.20 -15.53
CA MET A 500 -17.40 -17.40 -16.26
C MET A 500 -18.81 -17.72 -15.78
N VAL A 501 -19.72 -16.77 -15.89
CA VAL A 501 -21.14 -17.03 -15.65
C VAL A 501 -21.80 -17.47 -16.94
N LYS A 502 -22.39 -18.68 -16.94
CA LYS A 502 -23.18 -19.22 -18.04
C LYS A 502 -24.49 -19.76 -17.48
N ASP A 503 -25.61 -19.42 -18.12
CA ASP A 503 -26.95 -19.85 -17.69
C ASP A 503 -27.23 -19.56 -16.19
N LYS A 504 -26.83 -18.38 -15.72
CA LYS A 504 -26.93 -17.94 -14.30
C LYS A 504 -26.13 -18.77 -13.30
N ASN A 505 -25.20 -19.59 -13.78
CA ASN A 505 -24.33 -20.42 -12.94
C ASN A 505 -22.85 -20.12 -13.22
N LEU A 506 -22.03 -20.19 -12.17
CA LEU A 506 -20.59 -20.04 -12.28
C LEU A 506 -19.95 -21.34 -12.80
N GLN A 507 -19.21 -21.25 -13.89
CA GLN A 507 -18.52 -22.38 -14.53
C GLN A 507 -17.03 -22.09 -14.67
N SER A 508 -16.19 -23.11 -14.45
CA SER A 508 -14.74 -22.99 -14.70
C SER A 508 -14.48 -22.88 -16.21
N VAL A 509 -13.52 -22.03 -16.59
CA VAL A 509 -13.10 -21.84 -17.98
C VAL A 509 -11.78 -22.54 -18.18
N LYS A 510 -11.72 -23.54 -19.06
CA LYS A 510 -10.49 -24.29 -19.37
C LYS A 510 -10.01 -24.14 -20.80
N ARG A 511 -10.92 -23.90 -21.75
CA ARG A 511 -10.59 -23.74 -23.17
C ARG A 511 -11.11 -22.42 -23.71
N VAL A 512 -10.34 -21.84 -24.63
CA VAL A 512 -10.73 -20.61 -25.33
C VAL A 512 -12.07 -20.79 -26.05
N SER A 513 -12.29 -21.96 -26.66
CA SER A 513 -13.55 -22.30 -27.34
C SER A 513 -14.78 -22.23 -26.45
N ASP A 514 -14.64 -22.56 -25.16
CA ASP A 514 -15.78 -22.54 -24.21
C ASP A 514 -16.17 -21.09 -23.89
N LEU A 515 -15.18 -20.20 -23.80
CA LEU A 515 -15.38 -18.77 -23.59
C LEU A 515 -15.87 -18.07 -24.87
N GLU A 516 -15.36 -18.45 -26.04
CA GLU A 516 -15.81 -17.93 -27.34
C GLU A 516 -17.27 -18.31 -27.63
N ALA A 517 -17.66 -19.57 -27.40
CA ALA A 517 -19.03 -20.02 -27.60
C ALA A 517 -20.04 -19.31 -26.68
N LEU A 518 -19.59 -18.85 -25.51
CA LEU A 518 -20.39 -18.02 -24.62
C LEU A 518 -20.45 -16.57 -25.11
N ALA A 519 -19.31 -15.99 -25.50
CA ALA A 519 -19.23 -14.63 -26.03
C ALA A 519 -20.04 -14.45 -27.33
N GLU A 520 -20.15 -15.48 -28.15
CA GLU A 520 -20.95 -15.46 -29.37
C GLU A 520 -22.46 -15.34 -29.07
N LYS A 521 -22.93 -16.00 -28.01
CA LYS A 521 -24.36 -16.13 -27.67
C LYS A 521 -24.86 -15.14 -26.63
N SER A 522 -23.96 -14.34 -26.05
CA SER A 522 -24.28 -13.45 -24.94
C SER A 522 -24.02 -11.99 -25.29
N GLU A 523 -24.95 -11.11 -24.92
CA GLU A 523 -24.77 -9.66 -24.96
C GLU A 523 -23.86 -9.16 -23.82
N ASP A 524 -23.91 -9.85 -22.68
CA ASP A 524 -23.10 -9.56 -21.51
C ASP A 524 -22.24 -10.79 -21.15
N LEU A 525 -20.96 -10.56 -20.86
CA LEU A 525 -20.00 -11.59 -20.51
C LEU A 525 -19.42 -11.31 -19.11
N THR A 526 -19.85 -12.09 -18.11
CA THR A 526 -19.35 -11.97 -16.74
C THR A 526 -18.26 -12.99 -16.46
N LEU A 527 -17.08 -12.50 -16.09
CA LEU A 527 -15.85 -13.27 -15.92
C LEU A 527 -15.29 -13.07 -14.51
N TYR A 528 -14.74 -14.11 -13.92
CA TYR A 528 -13.91 -14.01 -12.72
C TYR A 528 -12.44 -13.94 -13.13
N VAL A 529 -11.79 -12.84 -12.78
CA VAL A 529 -10.40 -12.56 -13.14
C VAL A 529 -9.53 -12.45 -11.89
N LYS A 530 -8.31 -12.98 -11.93
CA LYS A 530 -7.33 -12.90 -10.83
C LYS A 530 -5.91 -12.76 -11.36
N SER A 531 -4.99 -12.30 -10.51
CA SER A 531 -3.54 -12.39 -10.74
C SER A 531 -2.83 -12.59 -9.40
N SER A 532 -1.49 -12.74 -9.42
CA SER A 532 -0.69 -12.70 -8.18
C SER A 532 -0.83 -11.40 -7.39
N LYS A 533 -1.24 -10.30 -8.05
CA LYS A 533 -1.29 -8.95 -7.49
C LYS A 533 -2.72 -8.42 -7.27
N ILE A 534 -3.72 -9.05 -7.88
CA ILE A 534 -5.13 -8.63 -7.81
C ILE A 534 -5.94 -9.77 -7.20
N PRO A 535 -6.56 -9.57 -6.01
CA PRO A 535 -7.49 -10.54 -5.45
C PRO A 535 -8.66 -10.72 -6.42
N GLY A 536 -9.06 -11.97 -6.66
CA GLY A 536 -9.94 -12.28 -7.78
C GLY A 536 -11.30 -11.59 -7.67
N ALA A 537 -11.78 -11.06 -8.80
CA ALA A 537 -12.97 -10.22 -8.88
C ALA A 537 -13.82 -10.59 -10.09
N PHE A 538 -15.14 -10.33 -9.99
CA PHE A 538 -16.06 -10.42 -11.12
C PHE A 538 -16.05 -9.16 -11.97
N VAL A 539 -15.95 -9.32 -13.28
CA VAL A 539 -16.02 -8.26 -14.27
C VAL A 539 -17.07 -8.61 -15.31
N THR A 540 -18.00 -7.70 -15.58
CA THR A 540 -19.03 -7.89 -16.62
C THR A 540 -18.76 -6.98 -17.80
N LEU A 541 -18.57 -7.58 -18.97
CA LEU A 541 -18.31 -6.90 -20.22
C LEU A 541 -19.58 -6.87 -21.05
N LYS A 542 -19.93 -5.72 -21.61
CA LYS A 542 -21.04 -5.60 -22.56
C LYS A 542 -20.51 -5.68 -23.98
N LYS A 543 -21.19 -6.40 -24.87
CA LYS A 543 -20.81 -6.53 -26.27
C LYS A 543 -20.81 -5.15 -26.94
N ALA A 544 -19.75 -4.82 -27.68
CA ALA A 544 -19.71 -3.57 -28.42
C ALA A 544 -20.72 -3.64 -29.59
N ARG A 545 -21.66 -2.68 -29.65
CA ARG A 545 -22.56 -2.57 -30.80
C ARG A 545 -21.78 -2.02 -32.01
N PRO A 546 -21.98 -2.54 -33.23
CA PRO A 546 -21.38 -1.96 -34.42
C PRO A 546 -21.90 -0.52 -34.59
N GLY A 547 -21.00 0.45 -34.54
CA GLY A 547 -21.31 1.84 -34.87
C GLY A 547 -21.63 1.98 -36.37
N PRO A 548 -22.41 2.99 -36.77
CA PRO A 548 -22.63 3.26 -38.19
C PRO A 548 -21.29 3.53 -38.89
N PRO A 549 -21.13 3.12 -40.16
CA PRO A 549 -19.87 3.32 -40.88
C PRO A 549 -19.53 4.81 -40.95
N PRO A 550 -18.23 5.17 -40.86
CA PRO A 550 -17.80 6.56 -40.90
C PRO A 550 -18.21 7.20 -42.24
N ARG A 551 -18.78 8.40 -42.18
CA ARG A 551 -19.16 9.21 -43.35
C ARG A 551 -17.97 9.94 -43.95
#